data_AF-A0AA36I3Q6-F1
#
_entry.id   AF-A0AA36I3Q6-F1
#
_cell.length_a   1.000
_cell.length_b   1.000
_cell.length_c   1.000
_cell.angle_alpha   90.00
_cell.angle_beta   90.00
_cell.angle_gamma   90.00
#
_symmetry.space_group_name_H-M   'P 1'
#
loop_
_entity.id
_entity.type
_entity.pdbx_description
1 polymer ?
#
loop_
_entity_poly.entity_id
_entity_poly.type
_entity_poly.pdbx_seq_one_letter_code
_entity_poly.pdbx_strand_id
1 'polypeptide(L)'
;MTLELPINRRGLPKPLDPPGCMSPSADSGMSPRSSAGSEKTTHTAYSNDVSSSSADSGWELFTLEEFTKTEALALQRALLERFEAPTFQRDLRELADAHRLESGKSKGYRVGFMRLVRREQMKVLPHFGFEASELGVEAMLRAFAEWKNDSDIQVQEKIIQDTLRSAEPVVAPAEPQKNRLRMKPSNKFGIECFLQALLKAFTEPWFQEKIYELRRSADYGSGRAVRKPDGSQTSGPHSVDPEGYYNLSGRAALALQVHEQVLPRYWFEGTPEGVQEMLLHVSPYLGDKDVARVFDAINSKLGMEPNAQQRFRRLVALAEDVDVQVLWSCSPRRRAASNSPSPRRERRP
;
A
#
# COMPACT_ATOMS: atom_id res chain seq x y z
N MET A 1 -5.09 -7.61 -5.89
CA MET A 1 -5.01 -8.39 -4.64
C MET A 1 -3.59 -8.83 -4.35
N THR A 2 -2.74 -7.88 -3.97
CA THR A 2 -1.42 -8.18 -3.41
C THR A 2 -1.60 -8.34 -1.90
N LEU A 3 -2.33 -9.39 -1.49
CA LEU A 3 -2.16 -9.98 -0.16
C LEU A 3 -0.81 -10.73 -0.10
N GLU A 4 0.24 -10.16 -0.73
CA GLU A 4 1.61 -10.56 -0.46
C GLU A 4 1.99 -9.99 0.90
N LEU A 5 1.42 -10.57 1.94
CA LEU A 5 2.12 -10.66 3.21
C LEU A 5 3.43 -11.39 2.90
N PRO A 6 4.59 -10.89 3.34
CA PRO A 6 5.90 -11.28 2.82
C PRO A 6 6.13 -12.78 2.96
N ILE A 7 5.73 -13.59 1.96
CA ILE A 7 5.98 -15.03 1.94
C ILE A 7 7.49 -15.13 1.80
N ASN A 8 8.14 -15.38 2.93
CA ASN A 8 9.55 -15.69 2.94
C ASN A 8 9.69 -17.02 2.19
N ARG A 9 9.96 -16.97 0.88
CA ARG A 9 10.17 -18.16 0.03
C ARG A 9 11.45 -18.94 0.38
N ARG A 10 12.09 -18.66 1.52
CA ARG A 10 13.17 -19.47 2.08
C ARG A 10 12.64 -20.35 3.20
N GLY A 11 12.40 -21.61 2.87
CA GLY A 11 12.26 -22.71 3.83
C GLY A 11 10.83 -23.16 4.05
N LEU A 12 10.33 -24.02 3.16
CA LEU A 12 9.44 -25.09 3.64
C LEU A 12 10.24 -25.90 4.68
N PRO A 13 9.72 -26.13 5.89
CA PRO A 13 10.31 -27.13 6.76
C PRO A 13 10.26 -28.48 6.04
N LYS A 14 11.43 -29.14 5.95
CA LYS A 14 11.49 -30.53 5.50
C LYS A 14 10.50 -31.37 6.31
N PRO A 15 9.83 -32.37 5.70
CA PRO A 15 9.03 -33.32 6.45
C PRO A 15 9.89 -33.89 7.59
N LEU A 16 9.34 -33.88 8.80
CA LEU A 16 9.94 -34.51 9.96
C LEU A 16 10.18 -35.98 9.61
N ASP A 17 11.45 -36.40 9.68
CA ASP A 17 11.81 -37.81 9.60
C ASP A 17 11.03 -38.59 10.69
N PRO A 18 10.53 -39.79 10.39
CA PRO A 18 9.89 -40.62 11.39
C PRO A 18 10.88 -40.90 12.53
N PRO A 19 10.43 -40.94 13.80
CA PRO A 19 11.31 -41.19 14.94
C PRO A 19 12.05 -42.52 14.72
N GLY A 20 13.37 -42.41 14.63
CA GLY A 20 14.27 -43.55 14.52
C GLY A 20 14.05 -44.51 15.67
N CYS A 21 13.83 -45.78 15.32
CA CYS A 21 13.91 -46.91 16.23
C CYS A 21 15.22 -46.83 17.02
N MET A 22 15.13 -46.49 18.31
CA MET A 22 16.22 -46.71 19.24
C MET A 22 16.26 -48.21 19.56
N SER A 23 17.27 -48.88 19.03
CA SER A 23 17.65 -50.21 19.46
C SER A 23 18.16 -50.17 20.90
N PRO A 24 17.76 -51.12 21.77
CA PRO A 24 18.20 -51.17 23.15
C PRO A 24 19.64 -51.69 23.28
N SER A 25 20.45 -50.99 24.07
CA SER A 25 21.73 -51.48 24.57
C SER A 25 21.50 -52.61 25.55
N ALA A 26 22.09 -53.77 25.25
CA ALA A 26 22.20 -54.89 26.17
C ALA A 26 23.36 -54.64 27.13
N ASP A 27 23.15 -54.85 28.44
CA ASP A 27 24.16 -55.50 29.27
C ASP A 27 23.56 -56.26 30.47
N SER A 28 23.99 -57.52 30.59
CA SER A 28 24.11 -58.35 31.80
C SER A 28 22.87 -58.87 32.55
N GLY A 29 22.60 -60.18 32.42
CA GLY A 29 21.87 -60.94 33.46
C GLY A 29 21.26 -62.31 33.08
N MET A 30 22.09 -63.36 33.02
CA MET A 30 21.81 -64.79 33.34
C MET A 30 20.57 -65.54 32.74
N SER A 31 20.85 -66.49 31.83
CA SER A 31 20.40 -67.92 31.69
C SER A 31 18.96 -68.39 32.00
N PRO A 32 18.54 -69.60 31.54
CA PRO A 32 18.53 -70.16 30.17
C PRO A 32 17.15 -70.82 29.83
N ARG A 33 17.11 -71.51 28.68
CA ARG A 33 16.21 -72.63 28.25
C ARG A 33 15.01 -72.34 27.32
N SER A 34 15.18 -72.90 26.11
CA SER A 34 14.29 -73.87 25.43
C SER A 34 13.42 -73.41 24.26
N SER A 35 13.49 -74.24 23.21
CA SER A 35 12.53 -74.51 22.11
C SER A 35 12.54 -73.51 20.95
N ALA A 36 13.15 -73.80 19.79
CA ALA A 36 12.76 -74.79 18.74
C ALA A 36 11.60 -74.31 17.84
N GLY A 37 11.85 -74.30 16.52
CA GLY A 37 10.92 -73.95 15.42
C GLY A 37 11.50 -72.80 14.58
N SER A 38 12.34 -73.02 13.57
CA SER A 38 12.04 -73.60 12.25
C SER A 38 10.86 -72.90 11.56
N GLU A 39 11.15 -71.95 10.66
CA GLU A 39 10.41 -71.83 9.40
C GLU A 39 11.16 -70.97 8.38
N LYS A 40 11.30 -71.54 7.18
CA LYS A 40 11.83 -70.97 5.94
C LYS A 40 10.85 -69.90 5.44
N THR A 41 11.36 -68.79 4.91
CA THR A 41 10.60 -68.03 3.91
C THR A 41 11.53 -67.48 2.84
N THR A 42 11.08 -67.72 1.63
CA THR A 42 11.70 -67.57 0.32
C THR A 42 12.00 -66.13 -0.07
N HIS A 43 13.18 -65.94 -0.66
CA HIS A 43 13.52 -64.75 -1.43
C HIS A 43 12.60 -64.62 -2.65
N THR A 44 11.81 -63.55 -2.70
CA THR A 44 11.14 -63.09 -3.93
C THR A 44 11.86 -61.83 -4.40
N ALA A 45 12.62 -61.98 -5.49
CA ALA A 45 13.24 -60.88 -6.21
C ALA A 45 12.15 -60.04 -6.90
N TYR A 46 11.95 -58.82 -6.43
CA TYR A 46 11.18 -57.81 -7.15
C TYR A 46 12.15 -56.94 -7.96
N SER A 47 12.13 -57.14 -9.27
CA SER A 47 12.71 -56.22 -10.25
C SER A 47 11.95 -54.89 -10.18
N ASN A 48 12.65 -53.84 -9.74
CA ASN A 48 12.20 -52.46 -9.91
C ASN A 48 12.60 -51.97 -11.31
N ASP A 49 11.78 -52.31 -12.31
CA ASP A 49 11.73 -51.54 -13.55
C ASP A 49 10.89 -50.28 -13.28
N VAL A 50 11.58 -49.22 -12.86
CA VAL A 50 11.01 -47.86 -12.81
C VAL A 50 10.91 -47.38 -14.25
N SER A 51 9.84 -47.80 -14.92
CA SER A 51 9.32 -47.12 -16.10
C SER A 51 9.04 -45.68 -15.70
N SER A 52 9.89 -44.78 -16.19
CA SER A 52 9.69 -43.34 -16.21
C SER A 52 8.48 -43.05 -17.10
N SER A 53 7.29 -43.30 -16.53
CA SER A 53 6.03 -42.79 -17.02
C SER A 53 6.12 -41.29 -16.82
N SER A 54 6.56 -40.60 -17.88
CA SER A 54 6.24 -39.20 -18.15
C SER A 54 4.73 -39.08 -18.01
N ALA A 55 4.27 -38.85 -16.78
CA ALA A 55 2.94 -38.37 -16.49
C ALA A 55 2.89 -36.98 -17.12
N ASP A 56 2.59 -37.01 -18.41
CA ASP A 56 1.73 -36.08 -19.12
C ASP A 56 0.55 -35.83 -18.19
N SER A 57 0.80 -34.97 -17.22
CA SER A 57 -0.16 -34.53 -16.24
C SER A 57 -1.01 -33.57 -17.03
N GLY A 58 -1.94 -34.18 -17.77
CA GLY A 58 -3.18 -33.61 -18.20
C GLY A 58 -3.93 -33.13 -16.96
N TRP A 59 -3.40 -32.08 -16.35
CA TRP A 59 -4.18 -30.91 -16.03
C TRP A 59 -4.71 -30.44 -17.39
N GLU A 60 -5.66 -31.21 -17.94
CA GLU A 60 -6.60 -30.72 -18.92
C GLU A 60 -6.93 -29.33 -18.42
N LEU A 61 -6.55 -28.35 -19.23
CA LEU A 61 -6.97 -26.99 -19.05
C LEU A 61 -8.47 -27.09 -18.83
N PHE A 62 -8.89 -27.06 -17.56
CA PHE A 62 -10.06 -26.31 -17.19
C PHE A 62 -9.71 -24.95 -17.77
N THR A 63 -10.19 -24.73 -18.99
CA THR A 63 -10.40 -23.42 -19.54
C THR A 63 -11.33 -22.80 -18.52
N LEU A 64 -10.75 -22.24 -17.46
CA LEU A 64 -11.44 -21.33 -16.58
C LEU A 64 -12.10 -20.39 -17.56
N GLU A 65 -13.41 -20.53 -17.70
CA GLU A 65 -14.23 -19.55 -18.38
C GLU A 65 -13.71 -18.20 -17.90
N GLU A 66 -13.33 -17.35 -18.85
CA GLU A 66 -12.47 -16.18 -18.62
C GLU A 66 -12.94 -15.46 -17.35
N PHE A 67 -12.14 -15.47 -16.29
CA PHE A 67 -12.51 -14.91 -14.99
C PHE A 67 -12.75 -13.41 -15.14
N THR A 68 -14.02 -13.04 -15.26
CA THR A 68 -14.42 -11.71 -15.70
C THR A 68 -14.23 -10.69 -14.59
N LYS A 69 -14.14 -9.39 -14.96
CA LYS A 69 -14.14 -8.29 -13.98
C LYS A 69 -15.34 -8.36 -13.03
N THR A 70 -16.52 -8.72 -13.56
CA THR A 70 -17.75 -8.82 -12.78
C THR A 70 -17.65 -9.90 -11.70
N GLU A 71 -17.10 -11.06 -12.05
CA GLU A 71 -16.84 -12.15 -11.10
C GLU A 71 -15.76 -11.79 -10.08
N ALA A 72 -14.69 -11.11 -10.51
CA ALA A 72 -13.65 -10.60 -9.62
C ALA A 72 -14.23 -9.66 -8.54
N LEU A 73 -15.07 -8.70 -8.94
CA LEU A 73 -15.75 -7.80 -8.00
C LEU A 73 -16.75 -8.54 -7.09
N ALA A 74 -17.51 -9.49 -7.64
CA ALA A 74 -18.44 -10.30 -6.86
C ALA A 74 -17.72 -11.17 -5.82
N LEU A 75 -16.58 -11.77 -6.18
CA LEU A 75 -15.72 -12.53 -5.29
C LEU A 75 -15.18 -11.64 -4.16
N GLN A 76 -14.66 -10.44 -4.47
CA GLN A 76 -14.20 -9.51 -3.44
C GLN A 76 -15.31 -9.13 -2.44
N ARG A 77 -16.53 -8.88 -2.93
CA ARG A 77 -17.69 -8.59 -2.05
C ARG A 77 -18.04 -9.79 -1.16
N ALA A 78 -18.05 -10.99 -1.71
CA ALA A 78 -18.31 -12.21 -0.94
C ALA A 78 -17.24 -12.45 0.14
N LEU A 79 -15.96 -12.18 -0.17
CA LEU A 79 -14.89 -12.21 0.84
C LEU A 79 -15.08 -11.14 1.91
N LEU A 80 -15.42 -9.90 1.52
CA LEU A 80 -15.66 -8.81 2.45
C LEU A 80 -16.77 -9.17 3.44
N GLU A 81 -17.91 -9.70 2.96
CA GLU A 81 -19.01 -10.14 3.82
C GLU A 81 -18.56 -11.20 4.85
N ARG A 82 -17.71 -12.16 4.44
CA ARG A 82 -17.14 -13.15 5.37
C ARG A 82 -16.22 -12.52 6.41
N PHE A 83 -15.43 -11.52 6.02
CA PHE A 83 -14.53 -10.83 6.93
C PHE A 83 -15.26 -9.85 7.84
N GLU A 84 -16.38 -9.28 7.43
CA GLU A 84 -17.24 -8.44 8.29
C GLU A 84 -18.07 -9.27 9.27
N ALA A 85 -18.20 -10.58 9.06
CA ALA A 85 -18.98 -11.46 9.91
C ALA A 85 -18.53 -11.35 11.40
N PRO A 86 -19.47 -11.23 12.35
CA PRO A 86 -19.14 -11.05 13.77
C PRO A 86 -18.26 -12.15 14.36
N THR A 87 -18.44 -13.39 13.89
CA THR A 87 -17.65 -14.55 14.29
C THR A 87 -16.19 -14.43 13.85
N PHE A 88 -15.94 -14.06 12.60
CA PHE A 88 -14.60 -13.82 12.09
C PHE A 88 -13.92 -12.67 12.84
N GLN A 89 -14.62 -11.55 13.03
CA GLN A 89 -14.09 -10.39 13.73
C GLN A 89 -13.78 -10.68 15.22
N ARG A 90 -14.56 -11.54 15.87
CA ARG A 90 -14.27 -12.03 17.22
C ARG A 90 -13.01 -12.90 17.23
N ASP A 91 -12.94 -13.92 16.38
CA ASP A 91 -11.79 -14.82 16.30
C ASP A 91 -10.48 -14.05 15.97
N LEU A 92 -10.59 -13.02 15.12
CA LEU A 92 -9.48 -12.14 14.77
C LEU A 92 -9.00 -11.30 15.96
N ARG A 93 -9.92 -10.74 16.76
CA ARG A 93 -9.58 -10.01 18.00
C ARG A 93 -8.94 -10.94 19.03
N GLU A 94 -9.50 -12.13 19.24
CA GLU A 94 -8.94 -13.12 20.17
C GLU A 94 -7.50 -13.50 19.78
N LEU A 95 -7.24 -13.68 18.48
CA LEU A 95 -5.89 -13.90 17.97
C LEU A 95 -4.96 -12.70 18.23
N ALA A 96 -5.45 -11.47 18.03
CA ALA A 96 -4.67 -10.26 18.29
C ALA A 96 -4.32 -10.13 19.78
N ASP A 97 -5.29 -10.39 20.66
CA ASP A 97 -5.11 -10.34 22.11
C ASP A 97 -4.13 -11.41 22.62
N ALA A 98 -4.22 -12.64 22.09
CA ALA A 98 -3.31 -13.73 22.43
C ALA A 98 -1.84 -13.42 22.12
N HIS A 99 -1.59 -12.59 21.10
CA HIS A 99 -0.24 -12.18 20.69
C HIS A 99 0.11 -10.73 21.06
N ARG A 100 -0.73 -10.05 21.85
CA ARG A 100 -0.55 -8.62 22.20
C ARG A 100 0.76 -8.33 22.94
N LEU A 101 1.23 -9.28 23.75
CA LEU A 101 2.49 -9.15 24.49
C LEU A 101 3.73 -9.33 23.59
N GLU A 102 3.57 -9.96 22.43
CA GLU A 102 4.65 -10.31 21.50
C GLU A 102 4.76 -9.27 20.37
N SER A 103 5.11 -8.03 20.74
CA SER A 103 5.64 -6.97 19.86
C SER A 103 5.07 -6.89 18.42
N GLY A 104 3.77 -7.12 18.17
CA GLY A 104 3.08 -6.94 16.87
C GLY A 104 3.66 -7.69 15.65
N LYS A 105 4.78 -8.38 15.80
CA LYS A 105 5.55 -9.09 14.77
C LYS A 105 5.72 -10.57 15.10
N SER A 106 4.95 -11.07 16.08
CA SER A 106 4.99 -12.48 16.41
C SER A 106 4.72 -13.32 15.17
N LYS A 107 5.63 -14.26 14.89
CA LYS A 107 5.45 -15.29 13.87
C LYS A 107 4.15 -16.06 14.09
N GLY A 108 3.75 -16.25 15.36
CA GLY A 108 2.51 -16.90 15.75
C GLY A 108 1.27 -16.16 15.25
N TYR A 109 1.17 -14.86 15.53
CA TYR A 109 0.07 -14.01 15.05
C TYR A 109 -0.11 -14.12 13.54
N ARG A 110 1.00 -13.98 12.80
CA ARG A 110 0.96 -14.02 11.33
C ARG A 110 0.46 -15.37 10.80
N VAL A 111 0.91 -16.48 11.39
CA VAL A 111 0.47 -17.84 10.98
C VAL A 111 -1.01 -18.05 11.32
N GLY A 112 -1.44 -17.64 12.52
CA GLY A 112 -2.84 -17.71 12.92
C GLY A 112 -3.75 -16.86 12.04
N PHE A 113 -3.31 -15.65 11.70
CA PHE A 113 -4.04 -14.70 10.87
C PHE A 113 -4.24 -15.26 9.46
N MET A 114 -3.16 -15.77 8.85
CA MET A 114 -3.23 -16.41 7.54
C MET A 114 -4.19 -17.60 7.55
N ARG A 115 -4.12 -18.45 8.58
CA ARG A 115 -5.04 -19.60 8.73
C ARG A 115 -6.49 -19.14 8.82
N LEU A 116 -6.77 -18.09 9.57
CA LEU A 116 -8.11 -17.54 9.74
C LEU A 116 -8.67 -17.01 8.40
N VAL A 117 -7.86 -16.23 7.68
CA VAL A 117 -8.22 -15.69 6.35
C VAL A 117 -8.43 -16.81 5.33
N ARG A 118 -7.51 -17.78 5.26
CA ARG A 118 -7.59 -18.93 4.34
C ARG A 118 -8.84 -19.76 4.56
N ARG A 119 -9.21 -20.00 5.82
CA ARG A 119 -10.44 -20.73 6.19
C ARG A 119 -11.69 -20.07 5.61
N GLU A 120 -11.80 -18.75 5.64
CA GLU A 120 -12.95 -18.05 5.06
C GLU A 120 -12.88 -17.98 3.52
N GLN A 121 -11.68 -17.80 2.96
CA GLN A 121 -11.47 -17.84 1.50
C GLN A 121 -11.96 -19.16 0.90
N MET A 122 -11.55 -20.30 1.48
CA MET A 122 -11.95 -21.64 1.02
C MET A 122 -13.46 -21.88 1.02
N LYS A 123 -14.24 -21.17 1.86
CA LYS A 123 -15.71 -21.25 1.84
C LYS A 123 -16.33 -20.50 0.67
N VAL A 124 -15.65 -19.46 0.16
CA VAL A 124 -16.15 -18.59 -0.92
C VAL A 124 -15.74 -19.13 -2.28
N LEU A 125 -14.49 -19.59 -2.41
CA LEU A 125 -13.87 -20.00 -3.68
C LEU A 125 -14.71 -20.93 -4.58
N PRO A 126 -15.37 -21.99 -4.07
CA PRO A 126 -16.16 -22.89 -4.90
C PRO A 126 -17.30 -22.22 -5.68
N HIS A 127 -17.83 -21.10 -5.18
CA HIS A 127 -18.90 -20.36 -5.84
C HIS A 127 -18.43 -19.61 -7.09
N PHE A 128 -17.12 -19.51 -7.29
CA PHE A 128 -16.47 -18.78 -8.39
C PHE A 128 -15.58 -19.70 -9.23
N GLY A 129 -15.82 -21.01 -9.19
CA GLY A 129 -15.07 -21.99 -9.99
C GLY A 129 -13.65 -22.29 -9.49
N PHE A 130 -13.27 -21.82 -8.30
CA PHE A 130 -11.98 -22.15 -7.70
C PHE A 130 -12.12 -23.30 -6.70
N GLU A 131 -11.10 -24.15 -6.63
CA GLU A 131 -11.05 -25.24 -5.64
C GLU A 131 -11.00 -24.69 -4.20
N ALA A 132 -11.65 -25.35 -3.24
CA ALA A 132 -11.56 -25.03 -1.80
C ALA A 132 -10.23 -25.54 -1.20
N SER A 133 -9.11 -25.17 -1.81
CA SER A 133 -7.76 -25.64 -1.45
C SER A 133 -6.78 -24.46 -1.47
N GLU A 134 -5.56 -24.66 -0.95
CA GLU A 134 -4.50 -23.66 -1.09
C GLU A 134 -4.16 -23.40 -2.57
N LEU A 135 -4.25 -24.43 -3.43
CA LEU A 135 -4.06 -24.29 -4.88
C LEU A 135 -5.15 -23.43 -5.51
N GLY A 136 -6.41 -23.60 -5.10
CA GLY A 136 -7.51 -22.75 -5.55
C GLY A 136 -7.35 -21.30 -5.12
N VAL A 137 -6.79 -21.04 -3.94
CA VAL A 137 -6.47 -19.67 -3.51
C VAL A 137 -5.33 -19.08 -4.35
N GLU A 138 -4.30 -19.86 -4.68
CA GLU A 138 -3.23 -19.43 -5.58
C GLU A 138 -3.75 -19.14 -7.00
N ALA A 139 -4.64 -19.99 -7.52
CA ALA A 139 -5.31 -19.79 -8.79
C ALA A 139 -6.15 -18.50 -8.79
N MET A 140 -6.94 -18.26 -7.74
CA MET A 140 -7.67 -17.01 -7.53
C MET A 140 -6.72 -15.82 -7.56
N LEU A 141 -5.63 -15.84 -6.77
CA LEU A 141 -4.67 -14.73 -6.74
C LEU A 141 -4.01 -14.47 -8.10
N ARG A 142 -3.72 -15.53 -8.87
CA ARG A 142 -3.20 -15.43 -10.23
C ARG A 142 -4.22 -14.76 -11.17
N ALA A 143 -5.50 -15.14 -11.09
CA ALA A 143 -6.56 -14.53 -11.88
C ALA A 143 -6.74 -13.02 -11.56
N PHE A 144 -6.57 -12.60 -10.30
CA PHE A 144 -6.57 -11.18 -9.93
C PHE A 144 -5.35 -10.38 -10.43
N ALA A 145 -4.28 -11.02 -10.93
CA ALA A 145 -3.10 -10.32 -11.41
C ALA A 145 -3.40 -9.47 -12.67
N GLU A 146 -4.33 -9.92 -13.51
CA GLU A 146 -4.78 -9.21 -14.71
C GLU A 146 -5.46 -7.89 -14.36
N TRP A 147 -6.14 -7.85 -13.21
CA TRP A 147 -6.93 -6.70 -12.74
C TRP A 147 -6.17 -5.77 -11.79
N LYS A 148 -4.83 -5.93 -11.64
CA LYS A 148 -4.03 -5.18 -10.66
C LYS A 148 -4.11 -3.66 -10.83
N ASN A 149 -4.36 -3.18 -12.05
CA ASN A 149 -4.44 -1.76 -12.38
C ASN A 149 -5.88 -1.22 -12.47
N ASP A 150 -6.89 -2.07 -12.25
CA ASP A 150 -8.30 -1.65 -12.28
C ASP A 150 -8.67 -0.90 -11.00
N SER A 151 -9.28 0.29 -11.15
CA SER A 151 -9.60 1.17 -10.02
C SER A 151 -10.65 0.59 -9.08
N ASP A 152 -11.65 -0.12 -9.60
CA ASP A 152 -12.75 -0.64 -8.77
C ASP A 152 -12.26 -1.81 -7.91
N ILE A 153 -11.42 -2.66 -8.50
CA ILE A 153 -10.76 -3.78 -7.82
C ILE A 153 -9.81 -3.27 -6.73
N GLN A 154 -9.09 -2.17 -6.98
CA GLN A 154 -8.22 -1.54 -5.98
C GLN A 154 -9.00 -0.92 -4.82
N VAL A 155 -10.12 -0.26 -5.11
CA VAL A 155 -11.00 0.30 -4.07
C VAL A 155 -11.52 -0.81 -3.16
N GLN A 156 -12.02 -1.90 -3.73
CA GLN A 156 -12.50 -3.03 -2.93
C GLN A 156 -11.39 -3.77 -2.18
N GLU A 157 -10.23 -3.94 -2.80
CA GLU A 157 -9.05 -4.48 -2.11
C GLU A 157 -8.69 -3.65 -0.87
N LYS A 158 -8.77 -2.33 -0.97
CA LYS A 158 -8.50 -1.43 0.16
C LYS A 158 -9.53 -1.58 1.28
N ILE A 159 -10.82 -1.69 0.95
CA ILE A 159 -11.89 -1.91 1.95
C ILE A 159 -11.67 -3.23 2.70
N ILE A 160 -11.32 -4.30 1.98
CA ILE A 160 -10.98 -5.60 2.60
C ILE A 160 -9.76 -5.46 3.51
N GLN A 161 -8.70 -4.77 3.06
CA GLN A 161 -7.50 -4.55 3.90
C GLN A 161 -7.82 -3.76 5.16
N ASP A 162 -8.62 -2.70 5.04
CA ASP A 162 -9.03 -1.87 6.19
C ASP A 162 -9.89 -2.68 7.17
N THR A 163 -10.80 -3.52 6.67
CA THR A 163 -11.65 -4.44 7.47
C THR A 163 -10.84 -5.50 8.21
N LEU A 164 -9.77 -6.01 7.57
CA LEU A 164 -8.86 -6.96 8.20
C LEU A 164 -7.94 -6.28 9.24
N ARG A 165 -7.71 -4.97 9.13
CA ARG A 165 -6.90 -4.19 10.08
C ARG A 165 -7.71 -3.61 11.24
N SER A 166 -9.01 -3.38 11.07
CA SER A 166 -9.86 -2.75 12.09
C SER A 166 -10.01 -3.59 13.37
N ALA A 167 -9.66 -4.87 13.34
CA ALA A 167 -9.64 -5.74 14.51
C ALA A 167 -8.43 -5.50 15.43
N GLU A 168 -7.47 -4.66 15.04
CA GLU A 168 -6.50 -4.17 16.00
C GLU A 168 -7.27 -3.48 17.13
N PRO A 169 -7.13 -3.95 18.39
CA PRO A 169 -7.83 -3.33 19.50
C PRO A 169 -7.47 -1.86 19.47
N VAL A 170 -8.48 -1.01 19.28
CA VAL A 170 -8.34 0.43 19.46
C VAL A 170 -7.81 0.58 20.86
N VAL A 171 -6.49 0.71 20.98
CA VAL A 171 -5.82 0.90 22.24
C VAL A 171 -6.47 2.17 22.77
N ALA A 172 -7.38 2.01 23.74
CA ALA A 172 -8.08 3.11 24.37
C ALA A 172 -7.03 4.19 24.59
N PRO A 173 -7.19 5.38 23.98
CA PRO A 173 -6.09 6.31 23.71
C PRO A 173 -5.29 6.42 24.99
N ALA A 174 -4.15 5.74 25.00
CA ALA A 174 -3.34 5.66 26.19
C ALA A 174 -2.97 7.11 26.47
N GLU A 175 -3.33 7.59 27.66
CA GLU A 175 -2.83 8.80 28.31
C GLU A 175 -1.59 9.31 27.57
N PRO A 176 -1.62 10.53 27.00
CA PRO A 176 -0.68 11.00 25.98
C PRO A 176 0.73 10.58 26.38
N GLN A 177 1.24 9.56 25.68
CA GLN A 177 2.52 8.92 25.97
C GLN A 177 3.62 9.95 25.76
N LYS A 178 3.87 10.77 26.78
CA LYS A 178 4.79 11.92 26.76
C LYS A 178 6.23 11.52 26.41
N ASN A 179 6.58 10.23 26.51
CA ASN A 179 7.95 9.76 26.43
C ASN A 179 8.20 8.60 25.44
N ARG A 180 7.26 8.24 24.56
CA ARG A 180 7.67 7.42 23.40
C ARG A 180 8.48 8.32 22.48
N LEU A 181 9.79 8.08 22.46
CA LEU A 181 10.81 8.79 21.67
C LEU A 181 10.19 9.29 20.36
N ARG A 182 9.99 10.60 20.30
CA ARG A 182 9.37 11.29 19.16
C ARG A 182 10.34 11.22 17.98
N MET A 183 10.33 10.10 17.28
CA MET A 183 11.18 9.92 16.10
C MET A 183 10.38 10.23 14.84
N LYS A 184 10.93 11.15 14.04
CA LYS A 184 10.50 11.39 12.67
C LYS A 184 10.66 10.12 11.84
N PRO A 185 9.85 9.90 10.80
CA PRO A 185 9.99 8.73 9.94
C PRO A 185 11.39 8.71 9.32
N SER A 186 12.14 7.65 9.61
CA SER A 186 13.56 7.52 9.24
C SER A 186 13.87 6.26 8.42
N ASN A 187 12.83 5.57 7.94
CA ASN A 187 12.95 4.40 7.07
C ASN A 187 11.89 4.45 5.97
N LYS A 188 12.09 3.68 4.90
CA LYS A 188 11.20 3.63 3.72
C LYS A 188 9.73 3.46 4.13
N PHE A 189 9.44 2.47 4.97
CA PHE A 189 8.07 2.16 5.37
C PHE A 189 7.42 3.32 6.14
N GLY A 190 8.14 3.93 7.08
CA GLY A 190 7.65 5.10 7.82
C GLY A 190 7.36 6.29 6.91
N ILE A 191 8.24 6.55 5.92
CA ILE A 191 8.05 7.60 4.92
C ILE A 191 6.85 7.29 4.02
N GLU A 192 6.69 6.04 3.59
CA GLU A 192 5.55 5.63 2.76
C GLU A 192 4.22 5.79 3.52
N CYS A 193 4.14 5.30 4.77
CA CYS A 193 2.95 5.49 5.62
C CYS A 193 2.64 6.97 5.83
N PHE A 194 3.67 7.79 6.03
CA PHE A 194 3.53 9.23 6.16
C PHE A 194 2.97 9.88 4.90
N LEU A 195 3.57 9.61 3.73
CA LEU A 195 3.09 10.14 2.45
C LEU A 195 1.68 9.65 2.12
N GLN A 196 1.33 8.40 2.46
CA GLN A 196 -0.04 7.91 2.30
C GLN A 196 -1.05 8.68 3.16
N ALA A 197 -0.69 9.09 4.38
CA ALA A 197 -1.55 9.91 5.22
C ALA A 197 -1.75 11.31 4.62
N LEU A 198 -0.69 11.94 4.10
CA LEU A 198 -0.80 13.21 3.36
C LEU A 198 -1.66 13.06 2.12
N LEU A 199 -1.44 12.01 1.30
CA LEU A 199 -2.22 11.76 0.10
C LEU A 199 -3.72 11.60 0.42
N LYS A 200 -4.05 10.88 1.51
CA LYS A 200 -5.43 10.73 1.97
C LYS A 200 -6.04 12.09 2.29
N ALA A 201 -5.35 12.93 3.07
CA ALA A 201 -5.84 14.24 3.45
C ALA A 201 -5.99 15.19 2.25
N PHE A 202 -5.05 15.19 1.31
CA PHE A 202 -5.17 15.97 0.08
C PHE A 202 -6.26 15.47 -0.87
N THR A 203 -6.71 14.22 -0.74
CA THR A 203 -7.80 13.66 -1.55
C THR A 203 -9.18 14.05 -1.01
N GLU A 204 -9.26 14.75 0.13
CA GLU A 204 -10.55 15.17 0.69
C GLU A 204 -11.33 16.08 -0.27
N PRO A 205 -12.68 15.93 -0.37
CA PRO A 205 -13.48 16.64 -1.37
C PRO A 205 -13.35 18.16 -1.30
N TRP A 206 -13.40 18.73 -0.09
CA TRP A 206 -13.31 20.18 0.11
C TRP A 206 -11.96 20.75 -0.39
N PHE A 207 -10.87 19.99 -0.22
CA PHE A 207 -9.54 20.40 -0.65
C PHE A 207 -9.45 20.37 -2.17
N GLN A 208 -9.95 19.29 -2.79
CA GLN A 208 -9.95 19.14 -4.24
C GLN A 208 -10.83 20.18 -4.94
N GLU A 209 -11.97 20.55 -4.34
CA GLU A 209 -12.82 21.65 -4.81
C GLU A 209 -12.05 22.99 -4.81
N LYS A 210 -11.31 23.29 -3.74
CA LYS A 210 -10.49 24.51 -3.65
C LYS A 210 -9.34 24.52 -4.66
N ILE A 211 -8.66 23.40 -4.88
CA ILE A 211 -7.64 23.28 -5.93
C ILE A 211 -8.24 23.52 -7.32
N TYR A 212 -9.43 22.97 -7.59
CA TYR A 212 -10.14 23.21 -8.85
C TYR A 212 -10.48 24.69 -9.04
N GLU A 213 -10.98 25.36 -7.99
CA GLU A 213 -11.24 26.82 -8.02
C GLU A 213 -9.96 27.62 -8.33
N LEU A 214 -8.84 27.30 -7.69
CA LEU A 214 -7.56 27.97 -7.94
C LEU A 214 -7.10 27.81 -9.40
N ARG A 215 -7.18 26.59 -9.94
CA ARG A 215 -6.81 26.32 -11.36
C ARG A 215 -7.70 27.11 -12.31
N ARG A 216 -9.01 27.06 -12.09
CA ARG A 216 -10.00 27.80 -12.89
C ARG A 216 -9.72 29.31 -12.87
N SER A 217 -9.41 29.88 -11.70
CA SER A 217 -9.04 31.29 -11.57
C SER A 217 -7.75 31.64 -12.30
N ALA A 218 -6.73 30.76 -12.26
CA ALA A 218 -5.48 30.96 -13.00
C ALA A 218 -5.71 30.98 -14.51
N ASP A 219 -6.57 30.09 -15.02
CA ASP A 219 -6.87 30.00 -16.46
C ASP A 219 -7.63 31.20 -17.01
N TYR A 220 -8.54 31.77 -16.22
CA TYR A 220 -9.17 33.03 -16.57
C TYR A 220 -8.17 34.18 -16.57
N GLY A 221 -7.29 34.25 -15.56
CA GLY A 221 -6.29 35.31 -15.44
C GLY A 221 -5.26 35.31 -16.57
N SER A 222 -4.92 34.14 -17.11
CA SER A 222 -3.96 33.98 -18.21
C SER A 222 -4.58 34.06 -19.60
N GLY A 223 -5.90 34.29 -19.72
CA GLY A 223 -6.61 34.26 -21.01
C GLY A 223 -6.67 32.87 -21.66
N ARG A 224 -6.39 31.81 -20.89
CA ARG A 224 -6.43 30.41 -21.35
C ARG A 224 -7.87 29.90 -21.45
N ALA A 225 -8.75 30.42 -20.61
CA ALA A 225 -10.18 30.21 -20.70
C ALA A 225 -10.87 31.46 -21.29
N VAL A 226 -11.39 31.35 -22.51
CA VAL A 226 -12.27 32.38 -23.09
C VAL A 226 -13.71 31.99 -22.80
N ARG A 227 -14.42 32.85 -22.07
CA ARG A 227 -15.87 32.71 -21.89
C ARG A 227 -16.53 33.09 -23.21
N LYS A 228 -17.15 32.13 -23.90
CA LYS A 228 -17.93 32.45 -25.08
C LYS A 228 -19.19 33.24 -24.69
N PRO A 229 -19.75 34.07 -25.59
CA PRO A 229 -20.94 34.88 -25.31
C PRO A 229 -22.17 34.04 -24.91
N ASP A 230 -22.22 32.80 -25.39
CA ASP A 230 -23.28 31.82 -25.08
C ASP A 230 -23.12 31.16 -23.69
N GLY A 231 -22.11 31.55 -22.92
CA GLY A 231 -21.79 30.94 -21.63
C GLY A 231 -21.08 29.59 -21.72
N SER A 232 -20.86 29.05 -22.92
CA SER A 232 -20.08 27.83 -23.11
C SER A 232 -18.59 28.08 -22.90
N GLN A 233 -17.90 27.11 -22.32
CA GLN A 233 -16.45 27.13 -22.19
C GLN A 233 -15.88 26.29 -23.34
N THR A 234 -15.10 26.92 -24.22
CA THR A 234 -14.18 26.18 -25.08
C THR A 234 -12.79 26.32 -24.51
N SER A 235 -12.27 25.24 -23.95
CA SER A 235 -10.83 25.06 -23.76
C SER A 235 -10.17 25.21 -25.13
N GLY A 236 -9.39 26.27 -25.32
CA GLY A 236 -8.60 26.43 -26.54
C GLY A 236 -7.67 25.22 -26.71
N PRO A 237 -7.38 24.79 -27.95
CA PRO A 237 -6.58 23.58 -28.24
C PRO A 237 -5.14 23.60 -27.68
N HIS A 238 -4.68 24.71 -27.09
CA HIS A 238 -3.36 24.88 -26.50
C HIS A 238 -3.37 25.52 -25.10
N SER A 239 -4.39 25.25 -24.29
CA SER A 239 -4.50 25.72 -22.90
C SER A 239 -3.68 24.89 -21.89
N VAL A 240 -2.59 24.25 -22.32
CA VAL A 240 -1.69 23.57 -21.38
C VAL A 240 -0.72 24.60 -20.85
N ASP A 241 -0.68 24.79 -19.53
CA ASP A 241 0.33 25.63 -18.92
C ASP A 241 1.70 25.04 -19.28
N PRO A 242 2.60 25.78 -19.95
CA PRO A 242 3.91 25.25 -20.30
C PRO A 242 4.71 24.80 -19.07
N GLU A 243 4.38 25.35 -17.89
CA GLU A 243 4.95 24.95 -16.61
C GLU A 243 4.06 23.98 -15.81
N GLY A 244 2.92 23.53 -16.34
CA GLY A 244 2.08 22.50 -15.73
C GLY A 244 1.50 22.88 -14.35
N TYR A 245 1.10 24.15 -14.19
CA TYR A 245 0.65 24.74 -12.92
C TYR A 245 1.68 24.61 -11.78
N TYR A 246 2.98 24.61 -12.11
CA TYR A 246 4.03 24.58 -11.10
C TYR A 246 3.92 25.77 -10.11
N ASN A 247 3.36 26.92 -10.52
CA ASN A 247 3.23 28.13 -9.69
C ASN A 247 1.78 28.56 -9.46
N LEU A 248 0.91 27.63 -9.03
CA LEU A 248 -0.49 27.95 -8.75
C LEU A 248 -0.63 28.87 -7.52
N SER A 249 -1.05 30.12 -7.73
CA SER A 249 -1.25 31.10 -6.65
C SER A 249 -2.26 30.58 -5.61
N GLY A 250 -2.01 30.84 -4.32
CA GLY A 250 -2.86 30.39 -3.22
C GLY A 250 -2.70 28.91 -2.83
N ARG A 251 -2.08 28.08 -3.68
CA ARG A 251 -1.92 26.64 -3.39
C ARG A 251 -1.11 26.36 -2.14
N ALA A 252 0.00 27.07 -1.92
CA ALA A 252 0.86 26.87 -0.76
C ALA A 252 0.11 27.13 0.55
N ALA A 253 -0.69 28.20 0.62
CA ALA A 253 -1.51 28.53 1.79
C ALA A 253 -2.61 27.49 2.02
N LEU A 254 -3.25 27.00 0.95
CA LEU A 254 -4.25 25.92 1.04
C LEU A 254 -3.62 24.61 1.52
N ALA A 255 -2.46 24.22 0.97
CA ALA A 255 -1.75 23.01 1.37
C ALA A 255 -1.29 23.07 2.83
N LEU A 256 -0.88 24.24 3.32
CA LEU A 256 -0.47 24.43 4.71
C LEU A 256 -1.58 24.06 5.71
N GLN A 257 -2.85 24.33 5.40
CA GLN A 257 -3.99 23.93 6.26
C GLN A 257 -4.09 22.41 6.46
N VAL A 258 -3.71 21.63 5.44
CA VAL A 258 -3.65 20.16 5.54
C VAL A 258 -2.40 19.75 6.32
N HIS A 259 -1.26 20.37 6.03
CA HIS A 259 -0.01 20.11 6.75
C HIS A 259 -0.11 20.40 8.25
N GLU A 260 -0.78 21.47 8.65
CA GLU A 260 -1.07 21.82 10.06
C GLU A 260 -1.74 20.68 10.84
N GLN A 261 -2.53 19.85 10.16
CA GLN A 261 -3.25 18.74 10.78
C GLN A 261 -2.48 17.42 10.73
N VAL A 262 -1.73 17.19 9.66
CA VAL A 262 -1.06 15.91 9.38
C VAL A 262 0.37 15.88 9.91
N LEU A 263 1.15 16.93 9.71
CA LEU A 263 2.56 16.98 10.09
C LEU A 263 2.81 16.74 11.58
N PRO A 264 2.00 17.33 12.50
CA PRO A 264 2.17 17.08 13.93
C PRO A 264 1.91 15.64 14.35
N ARG A 265 1.33 14.78 13.49
CA ARG A 265 1.16 13.34 13.76
C ARG A 265 2.42 12.51 13.44
N TYR A 266 3.36 13.11 12.72
CA TYR A 266 4.63 12.50 12.30
C TYR A 266 5.83 13.30 12.81
N TRP A 267 5.58 14.17 13.78
CA TRP A 267 6.55 14.98 14.52
C TRP A 267 7.29 15.98 13.65
N PHE A 268 6.65 16.42 12.57
CA PHE A 268 6.99 17.64 11.87
C PHE A 268 6.12 18.77 12.40
N GLU A 269 6.62 19.99 12.38
CA GLU A 269 5.80 21.15 12.70
C GLU A 269 4.77 21.39 11.59
N GLY A 270 3.58 21.86 11.95
CA GLY A 270 2.54 22.28 11.01
C GLY A 270 2.84 23.60 10.31
N THR A 271 4.10 23.99 10.18
CA THR A 271 4.56 25.30 9.72
C THR A 271 5.24 25.17 8.35
N PRO A 272 5.47 26.28 7.62
CA PRO A 272 6.28 26.25 6.40
C PRO A 272 7.67 25.62 6.61
N GLU A 273 8.29 25.89 7.76
CA GLU A 273 9.58 25.34 8.17
C GLU A 273 9.48 23.83 8.39
N GLY A 274 8.40 23.36 9.01
CA GLY A 274 8.12 21.92 9.18
C GLY A 274 7.84 21.20 7.85
N VAL A 275 7.21 21.86 6.88
CA VAL A 275 7.07 21.35 5.50
C VAL A 275 8.43 21.24 4.81
N GLN A 276 9.31 22.22 4.98
CA GLN A 276 10.68 22.16 4.45
C GLN A 276 11.45 20.99 5.07
N GLU A 277 11.38 20.85 6.39
CA GLU A 277 12.01 19.72 7.09
C GLU A 277 11.46 18.37 6.63
N MET A 278 10.13 18.29 6.45
CA MET A 278 9.47 17.13 5.89
C MET A 278 10.03 16.77 4.50
N LEU A 279 10.18 17.75 3.61
CA LEU A 279 10.73 17.51 2.27
C LEU A 279 12.17 16.99 2.33
N LEU A 280 13.00 17.53 3.23
CA LEU A 280 14.37 17.05 3.46
C LEU A 280 14.40 15.61 3.98
N HIS A 281 13.42 15.20 4.80
CA HIS A 281 13.33 13.81 5.26
C HIS A 281 12.83 12.85 4.18
N VAL A 282 12.00 13.33 3.25
CA VAL A 282 11.49 12.52 2.14
C VAL A 282 12.52 12.38 1.02
N SER A 283 13.38 13.37 0.81
CA SER A 283 14.29 13.42 -0.35
C SER A 283 15.16 12.16 -0.56
N PRO A 284 15.75 11.51 0.46
CA PRO A 284 16.61 10.35 0.25
C PRO A 284 15.85 9.12 -0.26
N TYR A 285 14.51 9.13 -0.12
CA TYR A 285 13.63 8.03 -0.51
C TYR A 285 12.99 8.23 -1.89
N LEU A 286 13.15 9.39 -2.52
CA LEU A 286 12.53 9.69 -3.82
C LEU A 286 13.11 8.90 -4.99
N GLY A 287 14.23 8.19 -4.79
CA GLY A 287 14.75 7.22 -5.77
C GLY A 287 13.96 5.91 -5.79
N ASP A 288 13.22 5.59 -4.73
CA ASP A 288 12.37 4.41 -4.65
C ASP A 288 11.07 4.61 -5.43
N LYS A 289 10.70 3.62 -6.26
CA LYS A 289 9.54 3.71 -7.15
C LYS A 289 8.21 3.84 -6.41
N ASP A 290 8.05 3.18 -5.27
CA ASP A 290 6.80 3.20 -4.52
C ASP A 290 6.61 4.57 -3.86
N VAL A 291 7.67 5.08 -3.23
CA VAL A 291 7.70 6.41 -2.61
C VAL A 291 7.47 7.50 -3.66
N ALA A 292 8.20 7.45 -4.78
CA ALA A 292 8.06 8.39 -5.88
C ALA A 292 6.63 8.42 -6.44
N ARG A 293 5.98 7.25 -6.58
CA ARG A 293 4.58 7.16 -7.04
C ARG A 293 3.61 7.84 -6.08
N VAL A 294 3.74 7.61 -4.78
CA VAL A 294 2.86 8.27 -3.78
C VAL A 294 3.13 9.77 -3.75
N PHE A 295 4.39 10.18 -3.83
CA PHE A 295 4.79 11.59 -3.88
C PHE A 295 4.22 12.31 -5.11
N ASP A 296 4.33 11.71 -6.30
CA ASP A 296 3.74 12.23 -7.54
C ASP A 296 2.20 12.31 -7.43
N ALA A 297 1.56 11.32 -6.81
CA ALA A 297 0.13 11.35 -6.55
C ALA A 297 -0.28 12.51 -5.63
N ILE A 298 0.49 12.82 -4.59
CA ILE A 298 0.27 14.01 -3.75
C ILE A 298 0.36 15.28 -4.59
N ASN A 299 1.41 15.42 -5.41
CA ASN A 299 1.59 16.59 -6.26
C ASN A 299 0.48 16.75 -7.31
N SER A 300 -0.04 15.62 -7.82
CA SER A 300 -1.24 15.60 -8.65
C SER A 300 -2.47 16.15 -7.92
N LYS A 301 -2.68 15.74 -6.65
CA LYS A 301 -3.75 16.28 -5.80
C LYS A 301 -3.57 17.75 -5.43
N LEU A 302 -2.33 18.23 -5.44
CA LEU A 302 -1.98 19.66 -5.36
C LEU A 302 -2.18 20.39 -6.71
N GLY A 303 -2.72 19.73 -7.73
CA GLY A 303 -3.05 20.34 -9.03
C GLY A 303 -1.85 20.51 -9.96
N MET A 304 -0.71 19.87 -9.69
CA MET A 304 0.44 19.87 -10.61
C MET A 304 0.24 18.86 -11.75
N GLU A 305 0.64 19.23 -12.96
CA GLU A 305 0.70 18.31 -14.11
C GLU A 305 1.97 17.44 -14.09
N PRO A 306 2.03 16.31 -14.84
CA PRO A 306 3.15 15.37 -14.79
C PRO A 306 4.54 16.00 -14.99
N ASN A 307 4.67 16.97 -15.89
CA ASN A 307 5.93 17.67 -16.13
C ASN A 307 6.35 18.51 -14.91
N ALA A 308 5.39 19.19 -14.26
CA ALA A 308 5.62 19.96 -13.04
C ALA A 308 5.97 19.05 -11.86
N GLN A 309 5.31 17.90 -11.73
CA GLN A 309 5.60 16.88 -10.72
C GLN A 309 7.04 16.37 -10.87
N GLN A 310 7.45 16.02 -12.10
CA GLN A 310 8.81 15.54 -12.36
C GLN A 310 9.86 16.60 -12.04
N ARG A 311 9.61 17.86 -12.42
CA ARG A 311 10.47 19.00 -12.08
C ARG A 311 10.58 19.17 -10.56
N PHE A 312 9.45 19.18 -9.85
CA PHE A 312 9.42 19.31 -8.40
C PHE A 312 10.19 18.19 -7.70
N ARG A 313 9.97 16.94 -8.12
CA ARG A 313 10.69 15.79 -7.57
C ARG A 313 12.20 15.90 -7.75
N ARG A 314 12.67 16.32 -8.93
CA ARG A 314 14.10 16.55 -9.18
C ARG A 314 14.66 17.61 -8.22
N LEU A 315 13.92 18.70 -8.00
CA LEU A 315 14.34 19.76 -7.10
C LEU A 315 14.42 19.30 -5.64
N VAL A 316 13.44 18.52 -5.18
CA VAL A 316 13.47 17.96 -3.82
C VAL A 316 14.58 16.92 -3.67
N ALA A 317 14.85 16.10 -4.68
CA ALA A 317 15.96 15.15 -4.67
C ALA A 317 17.34 15.83 -4.65
N LEU A 318 17.45 17.07 -5.13
CA LEU A 318 18.68 17.88 -5.10
C LEU A 318 18.77 18.78 -3.86
N ALA A 319 17.77 18.78 -2.98
CA ALA A 319 17.66 19.70 -1.86
C ALA A 319 18.65 19.41 -0.71
N GLU A 320 19.59 18.49 -0.88
CA GLU A 320 20.66 18.24 0.11
C GLU A 320 21.54 19.49 0.34
N ASP A 321 21.59 20.45 -0.61
CA ASP A 321 22.40 21.68 -0.54
C ASP A 321 21.65 22.98 -0.90
N VAL A 322 20.39 22.93 -1.32
CA VAL A 322 19.66 24.11 -1.84
C VAL A 322 18.66 24.61 -0.80
N ASP A 323 18.61 25.93 -0.60
CA ASP A 323 17.61 26.60 0.23
C ASP A 323 16.19 26.31 -0.28
N VAL A 324 15.55 25.33 0.37
CA VAL A 324 14.19 24.84 0.04
C VAL A 324 13.15 25.96 0.19
N GLN A 325 13.45 27.06 0.89
CA GLN A 325 12.56 28.22 0.88
C GLN A 325 12.32 28.71 -0.54
N VAL A 326 13.30 28.64 -1.45
CA VAL A 326 13.12 29.03 -2.86
C VAL A 326 12.13 28.11 -3.60
N LEU A 327 12.06 26.83 -3.21
CA LEU A 327 11.15 25.86 -3.81
C LEU A 327 9.68 26.09 -3.42
N TRP A 328 9.46 26.61 -2.21
CA TRP A 328 8.12 26.87 -1.69
C TRP A 328 7.64 28.31 -1.90
N SER A 329 8.57 29.26 -1.94
CA SER A 329 8.30 30.70 -2.01
C SER A 329 8.19 31.27 -3.43
N CYS A 330 7.97 30.45 -4.45
CA CYS A 330 7.55 30.89 -5.79
C CYS A 330 6.14 31.53 -5.81
N SER A 331 5.74 32.23 -4.76
CA SER A 331 4.97 33.46 -4.96
C SER A 331 5.84 34.40 -5.78
N PRO A 332 5.32 35.02 -6.86
CA PRO A 332 6.04 36.10 -7.51
C PRO A 332 6.38 37.08 -6.39
N ARG A 333 7.67 37.28 -6.08
CA ARG A 333 8.11 38.49 -5.37
C ARG A 333 7.35 39.59 -6.09
N ARG A 334 6.39 40.21 -5.42
CA ARG A 334 5.86 41.49 -5.87
C ARG A 334 7.12 42.32 -6.00
N ARG A 335 7.64 42.47 -7.23
CA ARG A 335 8.34 43.68 -7.59
C ARG A 335 7.25 44.70 -7.33
N ALA A 336 7.25 45.23 -6.10
CA ALA A 336 6.51 46.43 -5.81
C ALA A 336 6.93 47.34 -6.94
N ALA A 337 6.00 47.57 -7.87
CA ALA A 337 6.21 48.53 -8.92
C ALA A 337 6.39 49.84 -8.16
N SER A 338 7.65 50.20 -7.92
CA SER A 338 8.08 51.55 -7.59
C SER A 338 7.91 52.39 -8.85
N ASN A 339 6.70 52.40 -9.41
CA ASN A 339 6.20 53.42 -10.30
C ASN A 339 5.25 54.26 -9.46
N SER A 340 5.82 54.93 -8.45
CA SER A 340 5.23 56.14 -7.92
C SER A 340 5.09 57.08 -9.13
N PRO A 341 3.89 57.49 -9.53
CA PRO A 341 3.76 58.49 -10.58
C PRO A 341 4.48 59.74 -10.11
N SER A 342 5.47 60.19 -10.88
CA SER A 342 6.13 61.48 -10.64
C SER A 342 5.05 62.57 -10.50
N PRO A 343 5.15 63.46 -9.49
CA PRO A 343 4.17 64.52 -9.32
C PRO A 343 4.16 65.40 -10.58
N ARG A 344 2.99 65.44 -11.22
CA ARG A 344 2.67 66.29 -12.37
C ARG A 344 2.99 67.73 -11.98
N ARG A 345 4.03 68.33 -12.57
CA ARG A 345 4.33 69.76 -12.45
C ARG A 345 3.11 70.56 -12.94
N GLU A 346 2.40 71.19 -12.02
CA GLU A 346 1.43 72.24 -12.32
C GLU A 346 2.15 73.38 -13.04
N ARG A 347 1.84 73.58 -14.32
CA ARG A 347 2.09 74.85 -14.99
C ARG A 347 1.00 75.81 -14.52
N ARG A 348 1.38 76.82 -13.76
CA ARG A 348 0.53 77.99 -13.51
C ARG A 348 0.54 78.93 -14.73
N PRO A 349 -0.58 79.62 -15.00
CA PRO A 349 -0.75 80.55 -16.12
C PRO A 349 0.10 81.81 -15.99
#